data_AF-A0A920U101-F1
#
_entry.id   AF-A0A920U101-F1
#
_cell.length_a   1.000
_cell.length_b   1.000
_cell.length_c   1.000
_cell.angle_alpha   90.00
_cell.angle_beta   90.00
_cell.angle_gamma   90.00
#
_symmetry.space_group_name_H-M   'P 1'
#
loop_
_entity.id
_entity.type
_entity.pdbx_description
1 polymer ?
#
loop_
_entity_poly.entity_id
_entity_poly.type
_entity_poly.pdbx_seq_one_letter_code
_entity_poly.pdbx_strand_id
1 'polypeptide(L)' 'MLPFLNGVDAPDELASTFGERSVLGGLSRIFSEIESPGVIRHLNPGAYIECGELNGERSSRVETLADVFRGAGSRRSQ' A
#
# COMPACT_ATOMS: atom_id res chain seq x y z
N MET A 1 -3.08 6.00 -7.66
CA MET A 1 -1.79 5.38 -7.31
C MET A 1 -1.74 5.22 -5.81
N LEU A 2 -1.17 4.11 -5.33
CA LEU A 2 -0.98 3.82 -3.91
C LEU A 2 0.50 3.40 -3.75
N PRO A 3 1.40 4.31 -3.36
CA PRO A 3 2.80 3.97 -3.14
C PRO A 3 2.95 3.16 -1.85
N PHE A 4 3.85 2.17 -1.86
CA PHE A 4 4.31 1.44 -0.67
C PHE A 4 5.80 1.64 -0.41
N LEU A 5 6.38 2.69 -1.02
CA LEU A 5 7.76 3.06 -0.78
C LEU A 5 7.92 3.49 0.68
N ASN A 6 9.06 3.15 1.27
CA ASN A 6 9.45 3.71 2.56
C ASN A 6 9.72 5.21 2.41
N GLY A 7 9.49 5.98 3.47
CA GLY A 7 9.57 7.44 3.47
C GLY A 7 8.21 8.10 3.44
N VAL A 8 8.17 9.44 3.32
CA VAL A 8 6.93 10.24 3.38
C VAL A 8 6.67 11.07 2.13
N ASP A 9 7.65 11.20 1.23
CA ASP A 9 7.59 12.15 0.12
C ASP A 9 6.80 11.62 -1.09
N ALA A 10 6.80 10.30 -1.29
CA ALA A 10 6.24 9.67 -2.50
C ALA A 10 4.76 10.03 -2.77
N PRO A 11 3.84 10.07 -1.77
CA PRO A 11 2.46 10.49 -2.01
C PRO A 11 2.36 11.91 -2.57
N ASP A 12 3.15 12.86 -2.05
CA ASP A 12 3.10 14.27 -2.46
C ASP A 12 3.71 14.45 -3.86
N GLU A 13 4.83 13.79 -4.15
CA GLU A 13 5.43 13.79 -5.49
C GLU A 13 4.46 13.22 -6.54
N LEU A 14 3.81 12.09 -6.23
CA LEU A 14 2.80 11.52 -7.12
C LEU A 14 1.58 12.43 -7.27
N ALA A 15 1.12 13.07 -6.19
CA ALA A 15 -0.02 13.98 -6.24
C ALA A 15 0.28 15.20 -7.11
N SER A 16 1.52 15.70 -7.09
CA SER A 16 1.96 16.81 -7.95
C SER A 16 1.90 16.47 -9.45
N THR A 17 2.11 15.21 -9.81
CA THR A 17 2.13 14.75 -11.21
C THR A 17 0.76 14.26 -11.70
N PHE A 18 0.03 13.54 -10.86
CA PHE A 18 -1.20 12.83 -11.23
C PHE A 18 -2.49 13.44 -10.65
N GLY A 19 -2.36 14.48 -9.82
CA GLY A 19 -3.44 15.14 -9.10
C GLY A 19 -3.80 14.44 -7.78
N GLU A 20 -4.17 15.23 -6.76
CA GLU A 20 -4.44 14.74 -5.39
C GLU A 20 -5.50 13.63 -5.34
N ARG A 21 -6.62 13.78 -6.07
CA ARG A 21 -7.69 12.76 -6.10
C ARG A 21 -7.27 11.43 -6.72
N SER A 22 -6.14 11.40 -7.42
CA SER A 22 -5.62 10.19 -8.05
C SER A 22 -4.70 9.40 -7.11
N VAL A 23 -4.28 9.96 -5.98
CA VAL A 23 -3.25 9.38 -5.10
C VAL A 23 -3.82 9.08 -3.72
N LEU A 24 -3.44 7.94 -3.16
CA LEU A 24 -3.77 7.50 -1.81
C LEU A 24 -2.50 7.40 -0.99
N GLY A 25 -2.61 7.58 0.32
CA GLY A 25 -1.56 7.24 1.28
C GLY A 25 -1.56 5.73 1.53
N GLY A 26 -0.37 5.14 1.72
CA GLY A 26 -0.21 3.70 1.87
C GLY A 26 0.97 3.31 2.75
N LEU A 27 0.79 2.22 3.49
CA LEU A 27 1.86 1.53 4.21
C LEU A 27 1.73 0.03 3.94
N SER A 28 2.85 -0.60 3.58
CA SER A 28 2.95 -2.06 3.58
C SER A 28 4.00 -2.50 4.58
N ARG A 29 3.71 -3.59 5.30
CA ARG A 29 4.70 -4.32 6.10
C ARG A 29 4.81 -5.73 5.56
N ILE A 30 5.96 -6.03 4.98
CA ILE A 30 6.34 -7.34 4.47
C ILE A 30 7.85 -7.51 4.68
N PHE A 31 8.27 -8.72 5.02
CA PHE A 31 9.68 -9.08 5.05
C PHE A 31 9.92 -10.00 3.86
N SER A 32 10.57 -9.48 2.82
CA SER A 32 10.86 -10.22 1.60
C SER A 32 12.18 -9.78 0.99
N GLU A 33 12.81 -10.68 0.25
CA GLU A 33 14.03 -10.40 -0.52
C GLU A 33 13.98 -11.07 -1.89
N ILE A 34 14.76 -10.54 -2.83
CA ILE A 34 15.00 -11.20 -4.11
C ILE A 34 16.05 -12.28 -3.85
N GLU A 35 15.66 -13.54 -3.93
CA GLU A 35 16.58 -14.67 -3.76
C GLU A 35 17.36 -14.93 -5.06
N SER A 36 16.69 -14.82 -6.20
CA SER A 36 17.27 -14.92 -7.54
C SER A 36 16.33 -14.29 -8.59
N PRO A 37 16.75 -14.09 -9.86
CA PRO A 37 15.87 -13.56 -10.90
C PRO A 37 14.56 -14.37 -11.02
N GLY A 38 13.43 -13.71 -10.76
CA GLY A 38 12.11 -14.34 -10.79
C GLY A 38 11.67 -15.04 -9.51
N VAL A 39 12.49 -15.04 -8.44
CA VAL A 39 12.18 -15.69 -7.15
C VAL A 39 12.24 -14.67 -6.01
N ILE A 40 11.10 -14.48 -5.33
CA ILE A 40 10.98 -13.64 -4.13
C ILE A 40 10.78 -14.54 -2.92
N ARG A 41 11.69 -14.46 -1.95
CA ARG A 41 11.60 -15.21 -0.70
C ARG A 41 10.87 -14.36 0.34
N HIS A 42 9.76 -14.89 0.85
CA HIS A 42 8.96 -14.26 1.91
C HIS A 42 9.44 -14.79 3.27
N LEU A 43 9.84 -13.88 4.17
CA LEU A 43 10.41 -14.19 5.47
C LEU A 43 9.36 -14.22 6.59
N ASN A 44 8.20 -13.63 6.36
CA ASN A 44 7.09 -13.57 7.31
C ASN A 44 5.80 -14.14 6.69
N PRO A 45 4.86 -14.65 7.52
CA PRO A 45 3.70 -15.41 7.05
C PRO A 45 2.62 -14.58 6.32
N GLY A 46 2.84 -13.29 6.07
CA GLY A 46 1.89 -12.47 5.32
C GLY A 46 2.30 -11.01 5.18
N ALA A 47 1.66 -10.31 4.25
CA ALA A 47 1.78 -8.87 4.11
C ALA A 47 0.68 -8.17 4.92
N TYR A 48 1.02 -7.02 5.47
CA TYR A 48 0.06 -6.09 6.06
C TYR A 48 -0.02 -4.87 5.17
N ILE A 49 -1.25 -4.40 4.91
CA ILE A 49 -1.49 -3.23 4.06
C ILE A 49 -2.47 -2.32 4.77
N GLU A 50 -2.10 -1.04 4.85
CA GLU A 50 -2.95 0.05 5.25
C GLU A 50 -2.96 1.10 4.14
N CYS A 51 -4.11 1.70 3.89
CA CYS A 51 -4.25 2.77 2.92
C CYS A 51 -5.39 3.71 3.31
N GLY A 52 -5.32 4.95 2.81
CA GLY A 52 -6.29 6.00 3.10
C GLY A 52 -6.19 7.18 2.15
N GLU A 53 -7.17 8.07 2.21
CA GLU A 53 -7.09 9.36 1.52
C GLU A 53 -6.01 10.23 2.17
N LEU A 54 -5.32 11.06 1.36
CA LEU A 54 -4.24 11.93 1.86
C LEU A 54 -4.74 12.98 2.87
N ASN A 55 -6.01 13.36 2.77
CA ASN A 55 -6.68 14.28 3.69
C ASN A 55 -7.26 13.60 4.94
N GLY A 56 -7.11 12.27 5.07
CA GLY A 56 -7.63 11.49 6.20
C GLY A 56 -9.14 11.20 6.15
N GLU A 57 -9.84 11.60 5.10
CA GLU A 57 -11.26 11.30 4.94
C GLU A 57 -11.49 9.81 4.66
N ARG A 58 -12.65 9.31 5.06
CA ARG A 58 -13.12 7.98 4.67
C ARG A 58 -13.78 8.05 3.31
N SER A 59 -13.46 7.10 2.44
CA SER A 59 -14.05 7.00 1.12
C SER A 59 -14.37 5.57 0.74
N SER A 60 -15.39 5.39 -0.09
CA SER A 60 -15.83 4.08 -0.58
C SER A 60 -14.75 3.37 -1.40
N ARG A 61 -13.89 4.13 -2.09
CA ARG A 61 -12.77 3.56 -2.86
C ARG A 61 -11.68 2.98 -1.96
N VAL A 62 -11.40 3.61 -0.82
CA VAL A 62 -10.43 3.09 0.18
C VAL A 62 -10.99 1.83 0.81
N GLU A 63 -12.28 1.81 1.16
CA GLU A 63 -12.93 0.61 1.71
C GLU A 63 -12.92 -0.56 0.71
N THR A 64 -13.30 -0.29 -0.53
CA THR A 64 -13.25 -1.29 -1.62
C THR A 64 -11.83 -1.83 -1.81
N LEU A 65 -10.82 -0.96 -1.81
CA LEU A 65 -9.43 -1.36 -1.99
C LEU A 65 -8.92 -2.19 -0.79
N ALA A 66 -9.31 -1.83 0.43
CA ALA A 66 -8.99 -2.60 1.62
C ALA A 66 -9.59 -4.02 1.55
N ASP A 67 -10.81 -4.16 1.04
CA ASP A 67 -11.46 -5.46 0.87
C ASP A 67 -10.77 -6.30 -0.22
N VAL A 68 -10.33 -5.68 -1.32
CA VAL A 68 -9.52 -6.36 -2.34
C VAL A 68 -8.23 -6.92 -1.74
N PHE A 69 -7.49 -6.12 -0.97
CA PHE A 69 -6.26 -6.59 -0.34
C PHE A 69 -6.49 -7.70 0.68
N ARG A 70 -7.57 -7.61 1.48
CA ARG A 70 -7.97 -8.68 2.41
C ARG A 70 -8.31 -9.97 1.67
N GLY A 71 -9.07 -9.88 0.57
CA GLY A 71 -9.38 -11.02 -0.30
C GLY A 71 -8.14 -11.66 -0.91
N ALA A 72 -7.09 -10.88 -1.15
CA ALA A 72 -5.78 -11.34 -1.61
C ALA A 72 -4.86 -11.87 -0.49
N GLY A 73 -5.34 -11.95 0.75
CA GLY A 73 -4.59 -12.52 1.89
C GLY A 73 -3.77 -11.52 2.70
N SER A 74 -3.87 -10.22 2.42
CA SER A 74 -3.29 -9.20 3.30
C SER A 74 -4.00 -9.18 4.66
N ARG A 75 -3.26 -8.96 5.73
CA ARG A 75 -3.79 -8.82 7.09
C ARG A 75 -3.87 -7.35 7.48
N ARG A 76 -4.81 -6.99 8.37
CA ARG A 76 -4.75 -5.70 9.05
C ARG A 76 -3.62 -5.70 10.06
N SER A 77 -2.94 -4.57 10.23
CA SER A 77 -2.10 -4.39 11.41
C SER A 77 -2.96 -4.47 12.65
N GLN A 78 -2.42 -5.13 13.68
CA GLN A 78 -2.87 -4.91 15.05
C GLN A 78 -2.40 -3.54 15.53
#